data_AF-A0AB39VJ73-F1
#
_entry.id   AF-A0AB39VJ73-F1
#
_cell.length_a   1.000
_cell.length_b   1.000
_cell.length_c   1.000
_cell.angle_alpha   90.00
_cell.angle_beta   90.00
_cell.angle_gamma   90.00
#
_symmetry.space_group_name_H-M   'P 1'
#
loop_
_entity.id
_entity.type
_entity.pdbx_description
1 polymer ?
#
loop_
_entity_poly.entity_id
_entity_poly.type
_entity_poly.pdbx_seq_one_letter_code
_entity_poly.pdbx_strand_id
1 'polypeptide(L)'
;MEIPRVVNSKGIWRKIDETIFLSNELIEDLAEVVRDGIKEKLKEKDELKKVFVDESYKNIVVTTSEKDSNISLRPMTKGSKIKFNSDAEVLRFFVGWKNFEKDGLKIRTDIDLSAIYFDSEFKFLNSIAYYNQVEEGFAFSGDIVDAPSGALEFIDICDLKKIKEKGINYILMTIRSYNGFNFKEINSVFTGVLELTKEESQDRENMFSSAISQGFQILSKNYTTSTILVDLQKSEYIWIDMNLPVSENYREQNRLQNNEIAYLEDVLKYFVNKEYMTMHDLIEMNVKARGTKVFDKEVADVVFDKIDVNNPLPLAQILADFY
;
A
#
# COMPACT_ATOMS: atom_id res chain seq x y z
N MET A 1 -13.29 13.13 13.52
CA MET A 1 -13.08 11.71 13.85
C MET A 1 -11.80 11.62 14.68
N GLU A 2 -11.82 10.96 15.83
CA GLU A 2 -10.62 10.79 16.66
C GLU A 2 -9.66 9.77 16.02
N ILE A 3 -8.41 10.18 15.77
CA ILE A 3 -7.37 9.32 15.19
C ILE A 3 -6.69 8.57 16.34
N PRO A 4 -6.72 7.23 16.37
CA PRO A 4 -6.11 6.46 17.45
C PRO A 4 -4.59 6.59 17.39
N ARG A 5 -3.94 6.69 18.56
CA ARG A 5 -2.48 6.61 18.64
C ARG A 5 -2.06 5.15 18.60
N VAL A 6 -1.42 4.73 17.50
CA VAL A 6 -0.96 3.36 17.29
C VAL A 6 0.56 3.31 17.20
N VAL A 7 1.18 2.36 17.90
CA VAL A 7 2.64 2.13 17.89
C VAL A 7 2.96 0.69 17.49
N ASN A 8 4.02 0.50 16.69
CA ASN A 8 4.57 -0.84 16.44
C ASN A 8 5.66 -1.15 17.47
N SER A 9 5.49 -2.24 18.21
CA SER A 9 6.49 -2.78 19.13
C SER A 9 6.83 -4.20 18.71
N LYS A 10 8.01 -4.38 18.10
CA LYS A 10 8.53 -5.68 17.64
C LYS A 10 7.57 -6.43 16.70
N GLY A 11 6.98 -5.73 15.72
CA GLY A 11 6.05 -6.31 14.76
C GLY A 11 4.60 -6.36 15.26
N ILE A 12 4.34 -6.04 16.54
CA ILE A 12 3.00 -5.99 17.11
C ILE A 12 2.58 -4.54 17.25
N TRP A 13 1.52 -4.17 16.55
CA TRP A 13 0.92 -2.86 16.63
C TRP A 13 -0.06 -2.80 17.82
N ARG A 14 -0.06 -1.67 18.54
CA ARG A 14 -0.86 -1.47 19.75
C ARG A 14 -1.45 -0.07 19.74
N LYS A 15 -2.73 0.02 20.11
CA LYS A 15 -3.34 1.29 20.50
C LYS A 15 -2.85 1.66 21.89
N ILE A 16 -2.47 2.91 22.06
CA ILE A 16 -2.09 3.50 23.33
C ILE A 16 -2.90 4.77 23.55
N ASP A 17 -3.12 5.12 24.81
CA ASP A 17 -3.82 6.35 25.15
C ASP A 17 -2.93 7.56 24.84
N GLU A 18 -3.56 8.65 24.39
CA GLU A 18 -2.86 9.92 24.31
C GLU A 18 -2.68 10.49 25.71
N THR A 19 -1.45 10.80 26.06
CA THR A 19 -1.06 11.31 27.38
C THR A 19 -0.52 12.74 27.30
N ILE A 20 -0.28 13.26 26.09
CA ILE A 20 0.27 14.58 25.85
C ILE A 20 -0.64 15.31 24.86
N PHE A 21 -1.12 16.49 25.28
CA PHE A 21 -1.94 17.35 24.46
C PHE A 21 -1.20 18.68 24.27
N LEU A 22 -0.84 18.96 23.02
CA LEU A 22 -0.24 20.24 22.61
C LEU A 22 -1.31 21.08 21.92
N SER A 23 -1.27 22.40 22.09
CA SER A 23 -2.13 23.29 21.29
C SER A 23 -1.69 23.26 19.83
N ASN A 24 -2.63 23.50 18.91
CA ASN A 24 -2.31 23.61 17.48
C ASN A 24 -1.26 24.70 17.23
N GLU A 25 -1.36 25.83 17.94
CA GLU A 25 -0.38 26.92 17.88
C GLU A 25 1.03 26.43 18.23
N LEU A 26 1.20 25.69 19.34
CA LEU A 26 2.50 25.14 19.72
C LEU A 26 3.02 24.10 18.72
N ILE A 27 2.14 23.28 18.14
CA ILE A 27 2.52 22.30 17.10
C ILE A 27 3.02 23.03 15.85
N GLU A 28 2.31 24.08 15.42
CA GLU A 28 2.67 24.90 14.26
C GLU A 28 4.00 25.60 14.47
N ASP A 29 4.19 26.25 15.63
CA ASP A 29 5.45 26.91 16.02
C ASP A 29 6.63 25.92 16.02
N LEU A 30 6.46 24.75 16.65
CA LEU A 30 7.50 23.72 16.69
C LEU A 30 7.82 23.19 15.28
N ALA A 31 6.80 22.98 14.45
CA ALA A 31 7.00 22.53 13.08
C ALA A 31 7.75 23.58 12.25
N GLU A 32 7.47 24.88 12.43
CA GLU A 32 8.19 25.96 11.76
C GLU A 32 9.67 26.01 12.19
N VAL A 33 9.96 25.96 13.49
CA VAL A 33 11.33 25.92 14.01
C VAL A 33 12.11 24.74 13.42
N VAL A 34 11.50 23.56 13.36
CA VAL A 34 12.13 22.37 12.75
C VAL A 34 12.36 22.57 11.24
N ARG A 35 11.38 23.08 10.50
CA ARG A 35 11.52 23.37 9.05
C ARG A 35 12.63 24.39 8.79
N ASP A 36 12.75 25.41 9.60
CA ASP A 36 13.80 26.42 9.50
C ASP A 36 15.18 25.81 9.75
N GLY A 37 15.33 25.01 10.81
CA GLY A 37 16.57 24.27 11.06
C GLY A 37 16.96 23.34 9.90
N ILE A 38 15.99 22.65 9.29
CA ILE A 38 16.23 21.83 8.10
C ILE A 38 16.68 22.69 6.92
N LYS A 39 16.00 23.80 6.63
CA LYS A 39 16.37 24.71 5.52
C LYS A 39 17.78 25.28 5.69
N GLU A 40 18.18 25.67 6.90
CA GLU A 40 19.55 26.13 7.16
C GLU A 40 20.59 25.04 6.84
N LYS A 41 20.29 23.78 7.18
CA LYS A 41 21.15 22.66 6.80
C LYS A 41 21.18 22.37 5.32
N LEU A 42 20.06 22.52 4.62
CA LEU A 42 20.01 22.34 3.17
C LEU A 42 20.84 23.39 2.41
N LYS A 43 20.99 24.61 2.93
CA LYS A 43 21.85 25.65 2.33
C LYS A 43 23.34 25.28 2.28
N GLU A 44 23.78 24.33 3.11
CA GLU A 44 25.18 23.85 3.12
C GLU A 44 25.49 22.93 1.92
N LYS A 45 24.47 22.50 1.16
CA LYS A 45 24.62 21.65 -0.04
C LYS A 45 24.79 22.45 -1.32
N ASP A 46 25.19 21.77 -2.39
CA ASP A 46 25.33 22.35 -3.73
C ASP A 46 24.04 23.04 -4.21
N GLU A 47 24.18 24.12 -4.98
CA GLU A 47 23.04 24.86 -5.52
C GLU A 47 22.13 23.96 -6.38
N LEU A 48 20.84 24.00 -6.11
CA LEU A 48 19.79 23.37 -6.90
C LEU A 48 19.30 24.38 -7.94
N LYS A 49 19.15 23.93 -9.18
CA LYS A 49 18.75 24.81 -10.28
C LYS A 49 17.23 25.09 -10.29
N LYS A 50 16.65 25.43 -11.44
CA LYS A 50 15.19 25.60 -11.58
C LYS A 50 14.52 24.24 -11.49
N VAL A 51 13.58 24.09 -10.56
CA VAL A 51 12.87 22.82 -10.31
C VAL A 51 11.38 22.99 -10.56
N PHE A 52 10.85 22.08 -11.37
CA PHE A 52 9.42 21.84 -11.51
C PHE A 52 9.05 20.60 -10.70
N VAL A 53 7.94 20.65 -9.96
CA VAL A 53 7.39 19.50 -9.22
C VAL A 53 5.88 19.42 -9.41
N ASP A 54 5.42 18.26 -9.85
CA ASP A 54 4.00 17.98 -10.05
C ASP A 54 3.27 17.78 -8.70
N GLU A 55 1.97 18.07 -8.71
CA GLU A 55 1.08 17.96 -7.54
C GLU A 55 0.93 16.53 -7.02
N SER A 56 1.14 15.51 -7.86
CA SER A 56 1.12 14.09 -7.46
C SER A 56 2.12 13.76 -6.35
N TYR A 57 3.22 14.52 -6.21
CA TYR A 57 4.22 14.32 -5.15
C TYR A 57 3.67 14.62 -3.74
N LYS A 58 2.55 15.36 -3.63
CA LYS A 58 1.83 15.57 -2.35
C LYS A 58 1.17 14.29 -1.83
N ASN A 59 1.00 13.30 -2.69
CA ASN A 59 0.43 12.01 -2.32
C ASN A 59 1.49 10.96 -2.02
N ILE A 60 2.78 11.29 -2.12
CA ILE A 60 3.87 10.36 -1.88
C ILE A 60 4.56 10.71 -0.57
N VAL A 61 4.63 9.78 0.35
CA VAL A 61 5.24 9.97 1.67
C VAL A 61 6.77 9.85 1.58
N VAL A 62 7.49 10.71 2.30
CA VAL A 62 8.94 10.64 2.48
C VAL A 62 9.32 9.32 3.15
N THR A 63 10.30 8.59 2.63
CA THR A 63 10.87 7.41 3.31
C THR A 63 12.32 7.62 3.71
N THR A 64 12.67 7.34 4.96
CA THR A 64 14.06 7.38 5.41
C THR A 64 14.76 6.03 5.29
N SER A 65 14.09 4.99 4.77
CA SER A 65 14.68 3.65 4.61
C SER A 65 14.01 2.80 3.54
N GLU A 66 14.81 2.08 2.75
CA GLU A 66 14.37 1.00 1.85
C GLU A 66 14.43 -0.39 2.53
N LYS A 67 14.81 -0.46 3.81
CA LYS A 67 15.37 -1.68 4.42
C LYS A 67 14.44 -2.89 4.53
N ASP A 68 13.14 -2.76 4.28
CA ASP A 68 12.17 -3.85 4.42
C ASP A 68 11.04 -3.82 3.35
N SER A 69 11.21 -3.12 2.22
CA SER A 69 10.16 -3.07 1.18
C SER A 69 10.17 -4.31 0.30
N ASN A 70 8.97 -4.83 -0.02
CA ASN A 70 8.76 -5.82 -1.07
C ASN A 70 9.39 -5.34 -2.40
N ILE A 71 9.82 -6.27 -3.26
CA ILE A 71 10.29 -5.90 -4.62
C ILE A 71 9.04 -5.55 -5.43
N SER A 72 8.74 -4.26 -5.48
CA SER A 72 7.60 -3.74 -6.21
C SER A 72 7.99 -3.33 -7.60
N LEU A 73 7.10 -3.57 -8.57
CA LEU A 73 7.18 -2.92 -9.89
C LEU A 73 7.20 -1.39 -9.74
N ARG A 74 6.56 -0.87 -8.68
CA ARG A 74 6.52 0.55 -8.33
C ARG A 74 6.68 0.70 -6.81
N PRO A 75 7.91 0.88 -6.30
CA PRO A 75 8.16 1.04 -4.87
C PRO A 75 7.39 2.24 -4.33
N MET A 76 6.57 2.00 -3.31
CA MET A 76 5.79 3.03 -2.64
C MET A 76 6.03 2.97 -1.14
N THR A 77 5.95 4.14 -0.52
CA THR A 77 6.19 4.30 0.91
C THR A 77 4.86 4.26 1.65
N LYS A 78 4.89 3.75 2.88
CA LYS A 78 3.70 3.65 3.71
C LYS A 78 3.01 5.00 3.90
N GLY A 79 1.70 5.04 3.68
CA GLY A 79 0.86 6.23 3.69
C GLY A 79 0.71 6.90 2.33
N SER A 80 1.50 6.50 1.33
CA SER A 80 1.39 7.06 -0.02
C SER A 80 0.08 6.66 -0.69
N LYS A 81 -0.40 7.53 -1.59
CA LYS A 81 -1.68 7.42 -2.27
C LYS A 81 -1.50 7.53 -3.78
N ILE A 82 -2.15 6.65 -4.54
CA ILE A 82 -2.13 6.65 -6.00
C ILE A 82 -3.56 6.48 -6.51
N LYS A 83 -4.01 7.36 -7.40
CA LYS A 83 -5.31 7.20 -8.06
C LYS A 83 -5.28 6.03 -9.05
N PHE A 84 -6.33 5.22 -9.04
CA PHE A 84 -6.56 4.26 -10.11
C PHE A 84 -7.38 4.88 -11.24
N ASN A 85 -7.37 4.24 -12.41
CA ASN A 85 -8.03 4.70 -13.62
C ASN A 85 -9.53 4.93 -13.39
N SER A 86 -10.04 6.08 -13.82
CA SER A 86 -11.47 6.42 -13.75
C SER A 86 -12.35 5.50 -14.59
N ASP A 87 -11.77 4.87 -15.60
CA ASP A 87 -12.47 3.97 -16.51
C ASP A 87 -12.48 2.52 -15.99
N ALA A 88 -11.78 2.23 -14.88
CA ALA A 88 -11.80 0.92 -14.25
C ALA A 88 -13.18 0.65 -13.64
N GLU A 89 -13.83 -0.41 -14.12
CA GLU A 89 -15.12 -0.89 -13.59
C GLU A 89 -14.96 -2.09 -12.64
N VAL A 90 -13.81 -2.77 -12.74
CA VAL A 90 -13.42 -3.91 -11.93
C VAL A 90 -12.01 -3.71 -11.41
N LEU A 91 -11.82 -3.89 -10.11
CA LEU A 91 -10.48 -4.05 -9.51
C LEU A 91 -10.26 -5.53 -9.21
N ARG A 92 -9.27 -6.14 -9.87
CA ARG A 92 -8.92 -7.55 -9.66
C ARG A 92 -7.71 -7.64 -8.76
N PHE A 93 -7.91 -8.05 -7.52
CA PHE A 93 -6.80 -8.47 -6.67
C PHE A 93 -6.32 -9.84 -7.15
N PHE A 94 -5.02 -10.08 -7.17
CA PHE A 94 -4.49 -11.38 -7.57
C PHE A 94 -3.30 -11.80 -6.71
N VAL A 95 -3.08 -13.11 -6.61
CA VAL A 95 -1.85 -13.69 -6.08
C VAL A 95 -1.46 -14.89 -6.93
N GLY A 96 -0.19 -14.92 -7.33
CA GLY A 96 0.44 -16.04 -8.01
C GLY A 96 1.58 -16.59 -7.18
N TRP A 97 1.70 -17.91 -7.15
CA TRP A 97 2.79 -18.61 -6.45
C TRP A 97 3.08 -19.96 -7.08
N LYS A 98 4.13 -20.63 -6.62
CA LYS A 98 4.50 -21.98 -7.01
C LYS A 98 4.97 -22.74 -5.78
N ASN A 99 4.79 -24.06 -5.78
CA ASN A 99 5.45 -24.93 -4.82
C ASN A 99 6.96 -24.73 -4.86
N PHE A 100 7.58 -24.58 -3.70
CA PHE A 100 9.04 -24.43 -3.58
C PHE A 100 9.72 -25.77 -3.30
N GLU A 101 11.03 -25.81 -3.48
CA GLU A 101 11.86 -26.98 -3.19
C GLU A 101 12.71 -26.73 -1.94
N LYS A 102 12.77 -27.72 -1.05
CA LYS A 102 13.61 -27.70 0.16
C LYS A 102 14.24 -29.07 0.34
N ASP A 103 15.56 -29.12 0.44
CA ASP A 103 16.32 -30.37 0.62
C ASP A 103 16.02 -31.46 -0.44
N GLY A 104 15.77 -31.03 -1.69
CA GLY A 104 15.43 -31.93 -2.81
C GLY A 104 13.98 -32.43 -2.82
N LEU A 105 13.14 -31.95 -1.89
CA LEU A 105 11.72 -32.28 -1.82
C LEU A 105 10.87 -31.10 -2.31
N LYS A 106 9.83 -31.42 -3.10
CA LYS A 106 8.79 -30.45 -3.46
C LYS A 106 7.86 -30.25 -2.28
N ILE A 107 7.72 -29.01 -1.84
CA ILE A 107 6.88 -28.62 -0.72
C ILE A 107 5.61 -27.98 -1.27
N ARG A 108 4.45 -28.61 -0.97
CA ARG A 108 3.14 -28.01 -1.26
C ARG A 108 3.13 -26.61 -0.66
N THR A 109 2.64 -25.63 -1.41
CA THR A 109 2.54 -24.24 -0.93
C THR A 109 1.12 -23.75 -1.12
N ASP A 110 0.60 -23.14 -0.06
CA ASP A 110 -0.80 -22.80 0.08
C ASP A 110 -0.89 -21.33 0.49
N ILE A 111 -1.35 -20.48 -0.44
CA ILE A 111 -1.39 -19.03 -0.30
C ILE A 111 -2.81 -18.56 -0.47
N ASP A 112 -3.37 -17.94 0.57
CA ASP A 112 -4.69 -17.35 0.55
C ASP A 112 -4.64 -15.89 0.10
N LEU A 113 -5.53 -15.54 -0.84
CA LEU A 113 -5.96 -14.18 -1.10
C LEU A 113 -7.25 -13.85 -0.33
N SER A 114 -7.33 -12.67 0.25
CA SER A 114 -8.58 -12.17 0.84
C SER A 114 -8.77 -10.67 0.61
N ALA A 115 -10.04 -10.26 0.57
CA ALA A 115 -10.48 -8.87 0.50
C ALA A 115 -11.33 -8.56 1.74
N ILE A 116 -10.84 -7.68 2.61
CA ILE A 116 -11.52 -7.27 3.85
C ILE A 116 -12.08 -5.88 3.64
N TYR A 117 -13.38 -5.65 3.88
CA TYR A 117 -14.00 -4.38 3.57
C TYR A 117 -14.68 -3.69 4.74
N PHE A 118 -14.62 -2.36 4.71
CA PHE A 118 -14.95 -1.48 5.83
C PHE A 118 -15.82 -0.30 5.38
N ASP A 119 -16.57 0.26 6.32
CA ASP A 119 -17.35 1.49 6.12
C ASP A 119 -16.48 2.76 6.21
N SER A 120 -17.10 3.93 6.13
CA SER A 120 -16.42 5.24 6.21
C SER A 120 -15.71 5.49 7.54
N GLU A 121 -16.10 4.80 8.62
CA GLU A 121 -15.53 4.91 9.96
C GLU A 121 -14.50 3.80 10.25
N PHE A 122 -14.09 3.05 9.21
CA PHE A 122 -13.20 1.88 9.29
C PHE A 122 -13.80 0.72 10.09
N LYS A 123 -15.13 0.65 10.24
CA LYS A 123 -15.77 -0.51 10.86
C LYS A 123 -15.80 -1.67 9.89
N PHE A 124 -15.36 -2.83 10.37
CA PHE A 124 -15.40 -4.05 9.59
C PHE A 124 -16.84 -4.38 9.21
N LEU A 125 -17.06 -4.60 7.92
CA LEU A 125 -18.35 -5.00 7.39
C LEU A 125 -18.37 -6.51 7.19
N ASN A 126 -17.50 -7.03 6.32
CA ASN A 126 -17.35 -8.46 6.01
C ASN A 126 -16.05 -8.68 5.20
N SER A 127 -15.81 -9.90 4.71
CA SER A 127 -14.62 -10.28 3.93
C SER A 127 -14.92 -11.32 2.86
N ILE A 128 -14.24 -11.26 1.72
CA ILE A 128 -14.07 -12.39 0.78
C ILE A 128 -12.78 -13.12 1.12
N ALA A 129 -12.87 -14.43 1.33
CA ALA A 129 -11.75 -15.31 1.67
C ALA A 129 -12.13 -16.77 1.36
N TYR A 130 -11.21 -17.72 1.54
CA TYR A 130 -11.48 -19.16 1.34
C TYR A 130 -12.73 -19.66 2.10
N TYR A 131 -13.03 -19.09 3.28
CA TYR A 131 -14.20 -19.43 4.10
C TYR A 131 -15.47 -18.63 3.78
N ASN A 132 -15.39 -17.60 2.93
CA ASN A 132 -16.53 -16.80 2.47
C ASN A 132 -16.31 -16.33 1.03
N GLN A 133 -16.71 -17.17 0.06
CA GLN A 133 -16.35 -16.99 -1.35
C GLN A 133 -17.42 -16.26 -2.18
N VAL A 134 -18.61 -16.05 -1.63
CA VAL A 134 -19.77 -15.53 -2.37
C VAL A 134 -20.35 -14.32 -1.65
N GLU A 135 -20.09 -13.13 -2.17
CA GLU A 135 -20.80 -11.90 -1.79
C GLU A 135 -21.18 -11.11 -3.03
N GLU A 136 -22.30 -10.40 -2.94
CA GLU A 136 -22.77 -9.61 -4.07
C GLU A 136 -21.82 -8.44 -4.38
N GLY A 137 -21.33 -8.40 -5.61
CA GLY A 137 -20.37 -7.40 -6.10
C GLY A 137 -18.91 -7.87 -5.99
N PHE A 138 -18.70 -9.12 -5.57
CA PHE A 138 -17.40 -9.76 -5.59
C PHE A 138 -17.46 -11.08 -6.36
N ALA A 139 -16.37 -11.44 -7.04
CA ALA A 139 -16.21 -12.76 -7.63
C ALA A 139 -14.83 -13.33 -7.26
N PHE A 140 -14.82 -14.50 -6.64
CA PHE A 140 -13.58 -15.20 -6.29
C PHE A 140 -13.30 -16.30 -7.30
N SER A 141 -12.05 -16.43 -7.75
CA SER A 141 -11.60 -17.48 -8.67
C SER A 141 -11.74 -18.89 -8.10
N GLY A 142 -11.85 -19.00 -6.77
CA GLY A 142 -11.80 -20.24 -6.01
C GLY A 142 -10.49 -20.36 -5.22
N ASP A 143 -10.48 -21.35 -4.31
CA ASP A 143 -9.40 -21.66 -3.38
C ASP A 143 -8.52 -22.79 -3.94
N ILE A 144 -7.27 -22.45 -4.29
CA ILE A 144 -6.25 -23.34 -4.85
C ILE A 144 -5.23 -23.64 -3.76
N VAL A 145 -5.12 -24.90 -3.36
CA VAL A 145 -4.29 -25.32 -2.22
C VAL A 145 -2.95 -25.98 -2.60
N ASP A 146 -2.69 -26.16 -3.90
CA ASP A 146 -1.49 -26.80 -4.43
C ASP A 146 -1.08 -26.20 -5.80
N ALA A 147 0.20 -25.84 -5.93
CA ALA A 147 0.73 -25.09 -7.08
C ALA A 147 1.97 -25.75 -7.72
N PRO A 148 1.91 -27.03 -8.18
CA PRO A 148 3.10 -27.73 -8.69
C PRO A 148 3.70 -27.10 -9.95
N SER A 149 2.84 -26.52 -10.80
CA SER A 149 3.21 -25.79 -12.03
C SER A 149 3.04 -24.27 -11.89
N GLY A 150 2.73 -23.80 -10.68
CA GLY A 150 2.23 -22.46 -10.43
C GLY A 150 0.70 -22.45 -10.28
N ALA A 151 0.21 -21.49 -9.51
CA ALA A 151 -1.19 -21.20 -9.30
C ALA A 151 -1.42 -19.69 -9.38
N LEU A 152 -2.65 -19.31 -9.69
CA LEU A 152 -3.12 -17.94 -9.72
C LEU A 152 -4.53 -17.90 -9.14
N GLU A 153 -4.70 -17.12 -8.08
CA GLU A 153 -6.00 -16.75 -7.53
C GLU A 153 -6.28 -15.28 -7.77
N PHE A 154 -7.55 -14.94 -7.86
CA PHE A 154 -7.99 -13.56 -7.95
C PHE A 154 -9.38 -13.32 -7.33
N ILE A 155 -9.54 -12.13 -6.77
CA ILE A 155 -10.82 -11.60 -6.30
C ILE A 155 -11.14 -10.35 -7.12
N ASP A 156 -12.25 -10.40 -7.85
CA ASP A 156 -12.80 -9.24 -8.53
C ASP A 156 -13.71 -8.46 -7.60
N ILE A 157 -13.48 -7.16 -7.54
CA ILE A 157 -14.38 -6.17 -6.95
C ILE A 157 -15.13 -5.55 -8.13
N CYS A 158 -16.32 -6.05 -8.39
CA CYS A 158 -17.13 -5.71 -9.55
C CYS A 158 -18.03 -4.52 -9.27
N ASP A 159 -18.27 -3.67 -10.27
CA ASP A 159 -19.22 -2.55 -10.19
C ASP A 159 -18.91 -1.67 -8.98
N LEU A 160 -17.76 -0.99 -9.05
CA LEU A 160 -17.27 -0.12 -7.97
C LEU A 160 -18.29 0.92 -7.53
N LYS A 161 -19.19 1.34 -8.43
CA LYS A 161 -20.27 2.27 -8.11
C LYS A 161 -21.29 1.62 -7.17
N LYS A 162 -21.78 0.43 -7.51
CA LYS A 162 -22.73 -0.31 -6.67
C LYS A 162 -22.13 -0.69 -5.32
N ILE A 163 -20.85 -1.06 -5.27
CA ILE A 163 -20.14 -1.32 -4.01
C ILE A 163 -20.15 -0.08 -3.11
N LYS A 164 -19.86 1.11 -3.66
CA LYS A 164 -19.93 2.38 -2.90
C LYS A 164 -21.33 2.66 -2.36
N GLU A 165 -22.37 2.39 -3.14
CA GLU A 165 -23.78 2.60 -2.73
C GLU A 165 -24.21 1.70 -1.56
N LYS A 166 -23.50 0.59 -1.32
CA LYS A 166 -23.71 -0.29 -0.15
C LYS A 166 -23.05 0.18 1.14
N GLY A 167 -22.39 1.35 1.13
CA GLY A 167 -21.65 1.86 2.29
C GLY A 167 -20.29 1.18 2.49
N ILE A 168 -19.76 0.51 1.45
CA ILE A 168 -18.40 0.00 1.45
C ILE A 168 -17.48 1.12 0.97
N ASN A 169 -16.55 1.55 1.83
CA ASN A 169 -15.66 2.68 1.55
C ASN A 169 -14.23 2.23 1.34
N TYR A 170 -13.78 1.25 2.13
CA TYR A 170 -12.42 0.76 2.05
C TYR A 170 -12.37 -0.74 1.85
N ILE A 171 -11.42 -1.21 1.03
CA ILE A 171 -11.17 -2.64 0.79
C ILE A 171 -9.68 -2.92 0.92
N LEU A 172 -9.30 -3.73 1.91
CA LEU A 172 -7.93 -4.14 2.18
C LEU A 172 -7.64 -5.47 1.49
N MET A 173 -6.58 -5.51 0.68
CA MET A 173 -6.02 -6.73 0.13
C MET A 173 -5.11 -7.39 1.17
N THR A 174 -5.33 -8.67 1.47
CA THR A 174 -4.50 -9.43 2.41
C THR A 174 -4.06 -10.75 1.80
N ILE A 175 -2.77 -11.05 1.92
CA ILE A 175 -2.16 -12.32 1.51
C ILE A 175 -1.69 -13.06 2.75
N ARG A 176 -1.93 -14.37 2.80
CA ARG A 176 -1.52 -15.23 3.92
C ARG A 176 -0.94 -16.54 3.42
N SER A 177 0.15 -17.02 4.02
CA SER A 177 0.61 -18.41 3.84
C SER A 177 -0.12 -19.31 4.82
N TYR A 178 -0.93 -20.24 4.30
CA TYR A 178 -1.74 -21.16 5.09
C TYR A 178 -0.92 -22.26 5.76
N ASN A 179 -0.01 -22.87 5.01
CA ASN A 179 0.76 -24.02 5.49
C ASN A 179 2.09 -23.66 6.16
N GLY A 180 2.22 -22.41 6.61
CA GLY A 180 3.21 -22.02 7.61
C GLY A 180 4.64 -21.81 7.10
N PHE A 181 4.84 -21.55 5.81
CA PHE A 181 6.14 -21.13 5.27
C PHE A 181 6.19 -19.61 5.11
N ASN A 182 7.31 -18.99 5.50
CA ASN A 182 7.40 -17.55 5.30
C ASN A 182 7.65 -17.22 3.82
N PHE A 183 7.25 -16.01 3.40
CA PHE A 183 7.33 -15.63 1.99
C PHE A 183 8.76 -15.69 1.41
N LYS A 184 9.78 -15.48 2.23
CA LYS A 184 11.19 -15.62 1.82
C LYS A 184 11.59 -17.07 1.55
N GLU A 185 11.05 -18.04 2.27
CA GLU A 185 11.26 -19.47 1.97
C GLU A 185 10.57 -19.86 0.66
N ILE A 186 9.35 -19.37 0.43
CA ILE A 186 8.56 -19.67 -0.77
C ILE A 186 9.19 -19.02 -2.01
N ASN A 187 9.63 -17.76 -1.89
CA ASN A 187 10.37 -16.98 -2.91
C ASN A 187 9.69 -16.83 -4.29
N SER A 188 8.42 -17.21 -4.43
CA SER A 188 7.68 -17.14 -5.70
C SER A 188 6.37 -16.36 -5.61
N VAL A 189 6.06 -15.77 -4.45
CA VAL A 189 4.76 -15.11 -4.24
C VAL A 189 4.76 -13.72 -4.88
N PHE A 190 3.91 -13.53 -5.87
CA PHE A 190 3.71 -12.27 -6.58
C PHE A 190 2.23 -11.89 -6.52
N THR A 191 1.93 -10.64 -6.20
CA THR A 191 0.55 -10.18 -5.97
C THR A 191 0.37 -8.75 -6.43
N GLY A 192 -0.87 -8.29 -6.52
CA GLY A 192 -1.17 -6.95 -6.96
C GLY A 192 -2.64 -6.71 -7.28
N VAL A 193 -2.86 -5.64 -8.02
CA VAL A 193 -4.17 -5.20 -8.50
C VAL A 193 -4.12 -4.97 -10.01
N LEU A 194 -5.14 -5.44 -10.72
CA LEU A 194 -5.43 -5.05 -12.09
C LEU A 194 -6.60 -4.08 -12.09
N GLU A 195 -6.51 -3.07 -12.94
CA GLU A 195 -7.57 -2.14 -13.27
C GLU A 195 -8.19 -2.54 -14.60
N LEU A 196 -9.43 -3.01 -14.58
CA LEU A 196 -10.08 -3.61 -15.75
C LEU A 196 -11.39 -2.89 -16.07
N THR A 197 -11.66 -2.68 -17.34
CA THR A 197 -13.01 -2.46 -17.85
C THR A 197 -13.86 -3.72 -17.68
N LYS A 198 -15.18 -3.59 -17.81
CA LYS A 198 -16.07 -4.77 -17.74
C LYS A 198 -15.76 -5.81 -18.83
N GLU A 199 -15.42 -5.38 -20.04
CA GLU A 199 -15.07 -6.28 -21.15
C GLU A 199 -13.78 -7.05 -20.84
N GLU A 200 -12.72 -6.35 -20.43
CA GLU A 200 -11.44 -6.97 -20.05
C GLU A 200 -11.61 -7.95 -18.88
N SER A 201 -12.51 -7.67 -17.93
CA SER A 201 -12.75 -8.56 -16.79
C SER A 201 -13.32 -9.94 -17.17
N GLN A 202 -14.01 -10.01 -18.32
CA GLN A 202 -14.71 -11.21 -18.81
C GLN A 202 -13.85 -12.04 -19.77
N ASP A 203 -12.75 -11.49 -20.28
CA ASP A 203 -11.81 -12.24 -21.11
C ASP A 203 -11.07 -13.27 -20.24
N ARG A 204 -11.07 -14.52 -20.71
CA ARG A 204 -10.47 -15.67 -20.03
C ARG A 204 -9.02 -15.93 -20.44
N GLU A 205 -8.56 -15.32 -21.53
CA GLU A 205 -7.24 -15.65 -22.10
C GLU A 205 -6.09 -14.83 -21.53
N ASN A 206 -6.36 -13.74 -20.79
CA ASN A 206 -5.31 -12.83 -20.36
C ASN A 206 -5.39 -12.49 -18.86
N MET A 207 -4.32 -12.84 -18.13
CA MET A 207 -3.76 -11.85 -17.21
C MET A 207 -3.24 -10.72 -18.07
N PHE A 208 -4.04 -9.68 -18.29
CA PHE A 208 -3.62 -8.47 -18.99
C PHE A 208 -2.46 -7.87 -18.20
N SER A 209 -1.22 -8.28 -18.53
CA SER A 209 -0.02 -7.84 -17.81
C SER A 209 0.12 -6.31 -17.87
N SER A 210 -0.35 -5.70 -18.96
CA SER A 210 -0.48 -4.24 -19.13
C SER A 210 -1.51 -3.60 -18.18
N ALA A 211 -2.51 -4.35 -17.72
CA ALA A 211 -3.52 -3.87 -16.79
C ALA A 211 -3.10 -4.01 -15.32
N ILE A 212 -1.94 -4.62 -15.03
CA ILE A 212 -1.39 -4.65 -13.67
C ILE A 212 -0.99 -3.23 -13.29
N SER A 213 -1.83 -2.59 -12.49
CA SER A 213 -1.61 -1.23 -12.03
C SER A 213 -0.75 -1.21 -10.78
N GLN A 214 -0.79 -2.23 -9.93
CA GLN A 214 0.12 -2.38 -8.81
C GLN A 214 0.55 -3.84 -8.76
N GLY A 215 1.86 -4.11 -8.70
CA GLY A 215 2.36 -5.48 -8.64
C GLY A 215 3.68 -5.56 -7.88
N PHE A 216 3.81 -6.55 -7.01
CA PHE A 216 5.00 -6.71 -6.17
C PHE A 216 5.22 -8.17 -5.77
N GLN A 217 6.50 -8.54 -5.68
CA GLN A 217 6.94 -9.80 -5.13
C GLN A 217 7.12 -9.67 -3.61
N ILE A 218 6.53 -10.60 -2.86
CA ILE A 218 6.64 -10.62 -1.40
C ILE A 218 7.89 -11.40 -1.01
N LEU A 219 8.85 -10.72 -0.36
CA LEU A 219 10.15 -11.30 0.04
C LEU A 219 10.46 -11.10 1.53
N SER A 220 9.46 -11.23 2.38
CA SER A 220 9.60 -11.03 3.82
C SER A 220 9.66 -12.36 4.59
N LYS A 221 10.20 -12.32 5.82
CA LYS A 221 10.13 -13.45 6.76
C LYS A 221 8.76 -13.56 7.46
N ASN A 222 7.75 -12.81 6.99
CA ASN A 222 6.41 -12.85 7.53
C ASN A 222 5.56 -13.93 6.82
N TYR A 223 4.40 -14.19 7.39
CA TYR A 223 3.40 -15.15 6.88
C TYR A 223 2.13 -14.48 6.38
N THR A 224 1.95 -13.20 6.71
CA THR A 224 0.85 -12.35 6.24
C THR A 224 1.42 -11.06 5.70
N THR A 225 0.72 -10.48 4.73
CA THR A 225 0.99 -9.11 4.28
C THR A 225 -0.30 -8.44 3.82
N SER A 226 -0.41 -7.15 4.07
CA SER A 226 -1.52 -6.30 3.70
C SER A 226 -0.94 -5.00 3.18
N THR A 227 -0.78 -4.92 1.86
CA THR A 227 -0.01 -3.85 1.23
C THR A 227 -0.91 -2.73 0.71
N ILE A 228 -2.06 -3.09 0.12
CA ILE A 228 -2.94 -2.15 -0.58
C ILE A 228 -4.28 -2.06 0.14
N LEU A 229 -4.66 -0.83 0.51
CA LEU A 229 -6.01 -0.45 0.88
C LEU A 229 -6.62 0.38 -0.25
N VAL A 230 -7.77 -0.02 -0.78
CA VAL A 230 -8.53 0.74 -1.77
C VAL A 230 -9.43 1.71 -1.04
N ASP A 231 -9.31 3.01 -1.27
CA ASP A 231 -10.32 4.03 -0.93
C ASP A 231 -11.21 4.25 -2.16
N LEU A 232 -12.43 3.70 -2.07
CA LEU A 232 -13.39 3.76 -3.17
C LEU A 232 -13.95 5.17 -3.36
N GLN A 233 -14.04 6.00 -2.31
CA GLN A 233 -14.60 7.34 -2.43
C GLN A 233 -13.65 8.25 -3.23
N LYS A 234 -12.35 8.14 -2.98
CA LYS A 234 -11.32 8.92 -3.68
C LYS A 234 -10.77 8.25 -4.93
N SER A 235 -11.13 6.99 -5.16
CA SER A 235 -10.63 6.15 -6.25
C SER A 235 -9.11 6.07 -6.24
N GLU A 236 -8.56 5.75 -5.06
CA GLU A 236 -7.12 5.66 -4.84
C GLU A 236 -6.73 4.39 -4.06
N TYR A 237 -5.52 3.92 -4.32
CA TYR A 237 -4.81 2.97 -3.47
C TYR A 237 -4.04 3.73 -2.42
N ILE A 238 -4.12 3.27 -1.18
CA ILE A 238 -3.31 3.71 -0.05
C ILE A 238 -2.34 2.58 0.29
N TRP A 239 -1.05 2.88 0.26
CA TRP A 239 0.00 1.92 0.56
C TRP A 239 0.14 1.78 2.08
N ILE A 240 -0.34 0.69 2.65
CA ILE A 240 -0.30 0.48 4.11
C ILE A 240 0.91 -0.39 4.51
N ASP A 241 1.33 -1.30 3.63
CA ASP A 241 2.48 -2.20 3.80
C ASP A 241 2.67 -2.68 5.24
N MET A 242 1.64 -3.38 5.74
CA MET A 242 1.58 -3.89 7.10
C MET A 242 1.47 -5.40 7.10
N ASN A 243 1.86 -6.01 8.20
CA ASN A 243 1.65 -7.44 8.43
C ASN A 243 0.65 -7.59 9.57
N LEU A 244 -0.25 -8.56 9.44
CA LEU A 244 -1.14 -8.96 10.52
C LEU A 244 -0.34 -9.87 11.47
N PRO A 245 -0.25 -9.55 12.78
CA PRO A 245 0.45 -10.42 13.71
C PRO A 245 -0.24 -11.78 13.78
N VAL A 246 0.39 -12.82 13.24
CA VAL A 246 -0.06 -14.21 13.38
C VAL A 246 0.49 -14.73 14.70
N SER A 247 -0.39 -15.09 15.63
CA SER A 247 0.04 -15.77 16.87
C SER A 247 0.68 -17.11 16.52
N GLU A 248 1.78 -17.47 17.20
CA GLU A 248 2.52 -18.72 16.92
C GLU A 248 1.64 -19.96 17.01
N ASN A 249 0.66 -19.97 17.92
CA ASN A 249 -0.28 -21.07 18.11
C ASN A 249 -1.43 -21.10 17.08
N TYR A 250 -1.47 -20.12 16.17
CA TYR A 250 -2.57 -19.88 15.22
C TYR A 250 -2.05 -19.76 13.78
N ARG A 251 -0.82 -20.24 13.51
CA ARG A 251 -0.24 -20.23 12.14
C ARG A 251 -1.06 -21.05 11.14
N GLU A 252 -1.83 -22.01 11.63
CA GLU A 252 -2.74 -22.85 10.84
C GLU A 252 -4.21 -22.36 10.87
N GLN A 253 -4.49 -21.20 11.49
CA GLN A 253 -5.82 -20.58 11.49
C GLN A 253 -5.85 -19.38 10.56
N ASN A 254 -6.67 -19.47 9.51
CA ASN A 254 -6.71 -18.48 8.44
C ASN A 254 -8.00 -17.65 8.39
N ARG A 255 -8.84 -17.74 9.43
CA ARG A 255 -9.99 -16.87 9.60
C ARG A 255 -9.65 -15.63 10.42
N LEU A 256 -10.08 -14.47 9.95
CA LEU A 256 -10.03 -13.22 10.70
C LEU A 256 -10.72 -13.37 12.05
N GLN A 257 -9.95 -13.14 13.12
CA GLN A 257 -10.43 -13.18 14.49
C GLN A 257 -10.92 -11.81 14.95
N ASN A 258 -11.81 -11.76 15.92
CA ASN A 258 -12.39 -10.49 16.42
C ASN A 258 -11.33 -9.49 16.93
N ASN A 259 -10.25 -10.00 17.55
CA ASN A 259 -9.14 -9.16 18.01
C ASN A 259 -8.30 -8.64 16.83
N GLU A 260 -8.12 -9.42 15.76
CA GLU A 260 -7.47 -8.96 14.52
C GLU A 260 -8.32 -7.91 13.80
N ILE A 261 -9.64 -8.06 13.84
CA ILE A 261 -10.59 -7.08 13.26
C ILE A 261 -10.47 -5.74 13.98
N ALA A 262 -10.68 -5.69 15.29
CA ALA A 262 -10.58 -4.44 16.06
C ALA A 262 -9.22 -3.76 15.89
N TYR A 263 -8.17 -4.58 15.81
CA TYR A 263 -6.82 -4.16 15.51
C TYR A 263 -6.68 -3.52 14.11
N LEU A 264 -7.25 -4.13 13.07
CA LEU A 264 -7.27 -3.56 11.72
C LEU A 264 -8.02 -2.22 11.68
N GLU A 265 -9.16 -2.10 12.35
CA GLU A 265 -9.93 -0.84 12.39
C GLU A 265 -9.06 0.32 12.91
N ASP A 266 -8.38 0.13 14.05
CA ASP A 266 -7.53 1.17 14.64
C ASP A 266 -6.33 1.52 13.74
N VAL A 267 -5.69 0.52 13.14
CA VAL A 267 -4.50 0.71 12.30
C VAL A 267 -4.82 1.41 10.98
N LEU A 268 -5.87 0.97 10.28
CA LEU A 268 -6.29 1.60 9.04
C LEU A 268 -6.72 3.04 9.30
N LYS A 269 -7.49 3.26 10.37
CA LYS A 269 -7.89 4.61 10.79
C LYS A 269 -6.68 5.50 11.11
N TYR A 270 -5.65 4.99 11.76
CA TYR A 270 -4.41 5.73 11.98
C TYR A 270 -3.70 6.06 10.66
N PHE A 271 -3.40 5.07 9.83
CA PHE A 271 -2.56 5.28 8.65
C PHE A 271 -3.22 6.13 7.57
N VAL A 272 -4.54 6.05 7.41
CA VAL A 272 -5.26 6.84 6.39
C VAL A 272 -5.38 8.31 6.79
N ASN A 273 -5.54 8.59 8.09
CA ASN A 273 -5.77 9.94 8.61
C ASN A 273 -4.52 10.62 9.16
N LYS A 274 -3.41 9.90 9.32
CA LYS A 274 -2.14 10.48 9.75
C LYS A 274 -1.64 11.51 8.74
N GLU A 275 -1.12 12.63 9.27
CA GLU A 275 -0.37 13.59 8.47
C GLU A 275 1.07 13.10 8.28
N TYR A 276 1.52 13.12 7.03
CA TYR A 276 2.85 12.70 6.64
C TYR A 276 3.61 13.86 6.01
N MET A 277 4.93 13.87 6.18
CA MET A 277 5.78 14.64 5.30
C MET A 277 5.82 13.97 3.93
N THR A 278 5.59 14.74 2.89
CA THR A 278 5.49 14.27 1.51
C THR A 278 6.75 14.57 0.71
N MET A 279 6.96 13.85 -0.39
CA MET A 279 8.07 14.13 -1.30
C MET A 279 7.98 15.56 -1.85
N HIS A 280 6.75 16.09 -2.03
CA HIS A 280 6.55 17.49 -2.37
C HIS A 280 7.11 18.42 -1.29
N ASP A 281 6.84 18.16 0.00
CA ASP A 281 7.38 18.99 1.11
C ASP A 281 8.91 18.98 1.13
N LEU A 282 9.52 17.81 0.94
CA LEU A 282 10.97 17.66 0.89
C LEU A 282 11.60 18.45 -0.27
N ILE A 283 11.02 18.30 -1.47
CA ILE A 283 11.48 19.01 -2.67
C ILE A 283 11.28 20.52 -2.47
N GLU A 284 10.13 20.95 -1.95
CA GLU A 284 9.84 22.36 -1.72
C GLU A 284 10.78 23.00 -0.70
N MET A 285 11.14 22.29 0.39
CA MET A 285 12.15 22.78 1.34
C MET A 285 13.53 22.94 0.68
N ASN A 286 13.95 21.99 -0.15
CA ASN A 286 15.20 22.08 -0.91
C ASN A 286 15.18 23.27 -1.88
N VAL A 287 14.10 23.43 -2.64
CA VAL A 287 13.96 24.52 -3.59
C VAL A 287 13.96 25.87 -2.88
N LYS A 288 13.28 26.00 -1.73
CA LYS A 288 13.30 27.24 -0.91
C LYS A 288 14.67 27.54 -0.33
N ALA A 289 15.44 26.51 0.04
CA ALA A 289 16.74 26.69 0.69
C ALA A 289 17.86 27.00 -0.31
N ARG A 290 17.86 26.33 -1.46
CA ARG A 290 19.03 26.31 -2.36
C ARG A 290 18.69 26.29 -3.85
N GLY A 291 17.46 26.63 -4.27
CA GLY A 291 17.12 26.67 -5.70
C GLY A 291 15.99 27.61 -6.08
N THR A 292 15.33 27.34 -7.21
CA THR A 292 14.23 28.18 -7.73
C THR A 292 13.06 27.35 -8.21
N LYS A 293 11.86 27.59 -7.69
CA LYS A 293 10.63 26.92 -8.16
C LYS A 293 10.21 27.53 -9.49
N VAL A 294 9.91 26.67 -10.46
CA VAL A 294 9.26 27.08 -11.71
C VAL A 294 7.94 26.34 -11.90
N PHE A 295 7.00 26.99 -12.58
CA PHE A 295 5.65 26.44 -12.82
C PHE A 295 5.48 25.86 -14.22
N ASP A 296 6.46 26.11 -15.10
CA ASP A 296 6.51 25.54 -16.44
C ASP A 296 7.69 24.56 -16.50
N LYS A 297 7.40 23.31 -16.89
CA LYS A 297 8.41 22.27 -16.99
C LYS A 297 9.43 22.53 -18.10
N GLU A 298 9.07 23.28 -19.13
CA GLU A 298 9.94 23.57 -20.28
C GLU A 298 11.11 24.50 -19.91
N VAL A 299 10.99 25.24 -18.81
CA VAL A 299 12.05 26.15 -18.32
C VAL A 299 12.79 25.60 -17.10
N ALA A 300 12.47 24.37 -16.67
CA ALA A 300 13.06 23.72 -15.53
C ALA A 300 14.36 22.99 -15.91
N ASP A 301 15.34 23.03 -15.03
CA ASP A 301 16.57 22.23 -15.14
C ASP A 301 16.37 20.82 -14.55
N VAL A 302 15.47 20.69 -13.56
CA VAL A 302 15.08 19.42 -12.95
C VAL A 302 13.56 19.31 -12.97
N VAL A 303 13.04 18.23 -13.54
CA VAL A 303 11.60 18.00 -13.71
C VAL A 303 11.19 16.77 -12.92
N PHE A 304 10.33 16.97 -11.92
CA PHE A 304 9.59 15.92 -11.25
C PHE A 304 8.18 15.86 -11.85
N ASP A 305 8.04 15.15 -12.97
CA ASP A 305 6.78 15.02 -13.70
C ASP A 305 5.78 14.10 -12.95
N LYS A 306 4.51 14.17 -13.35
CA LYS A 306 3.39 13.46 -12.74
C LYS A 306 3.72 11.98 -12.50
N ILE A 307 3.51 11.52 -11.27
CA ILE A 307 3.66 10.11 -10.91
C ILE A 307 2.43 9.33 -11.36
N ASP A 308 2.65 8.32 -12.19
CA ASP A 308 1.61 7.39 -12.64
C ASP A 308 2.18 6.02 -13.04
N VAL A 309 1.37 5.21 -13.72
CA VAL A 309 1.70 3.87 -14.21
C VAL A 309 2.96 3.83 -15.09
N ASN A 310 3.18 4.90 -15.87
CA ASN A 310 4.27 5.02 -16.85
C ASN A 310 5.45 5.81 -16.32
N ASN A 311 5.24 6.63 -15.28
CA ASN A 311 6.27 7.44 -14.65
C ASN A 311 6.36 7.16 -13.13
N PRO A 312 7.12 6.14 -12.71
CA PRO A 312 7.27 5.79 -11.30
C PRO A 312 8.09 6.82 -10.52
N LEU A 313 8.01 6.79 -9.20
CA LEU A 313 8.78 7.65 -8.30
C LEU A 313 10.30 7.54 -8.57
N PRO A 314 11.01 8.63 -8.91
CA PRO A 314 12.47 8.61 -9.11
C PRO A 314 13.22 8.59 -7.77
N LEU A 315 12.97 7.56 -6.95
CA LEU A 315 13.42 7.49 -5.55
C LEU A 315 14.94 7.62 -5.41
N ALA A 316 15.71 6.96 -6.27
CA ALA A 316 17.18 7.02 -6.24
C ALA A 316 17.71 8.44 -6.45
N GLN A 317 17.12 9.21 -7.38
CA GLN A 317 17.48 10.60 -7.62
C GLN A 317 17.13 11.48 -6.40
N ILE A 318 15.93 11.29 -5.83
CA ILE A 318 15.49 12.05 -4.66
C ILE A 318 16.41 11.77 -3.46
N LEU A 319 16.78 10.50 -3.23
CA LEU A 319 17.69 10.13 -2.14
C LEU A 319 19.11 10.65 -2.35
N ALA A 320 19.61 10.70 -3.58
CA ALA A 320 20.94 11.21 -3.86
C ALA A 320 21.03 12.73 -3.75
N ASP A 321 20.04 13.43 -4.30
CA ASP A 321 20.12 14.87 -4.49
C ASP A 321 19.43 15.65 -3.36
N PHE A 322 18.37 15.11 -2.73
CA PHE A 322 17.48 15.87 -1.83
C PHE A 322 17.53 15.46 -0.34
N TYR A 323 18.10 14.31 -0.01
CA TYR A 323 18.36 13.84 1.38
C TYR A 323 19.73 14.23 1.87
#